data_AF-A0A564Q8N6-F1
#
_entry.id   AF-A0A564Q8N6-F1
#
_cell.length_a   1.000
_cell.length_b   1.000
_cell.length_c   1.000
_cell.angle_alpha   90.00
_cell.angle_beta   90.00
_cell.angle_gamma   90.00
#
_symmetry.space_group_name_H-M   'P 1'
#
loop_
_entity.id
_entity.type
_entity.pdbx_description
1 polymer ?
#
loop_
_entity_poly.entity_id
_entity_poly.type
_entity_poly.pdbx_seq_one_letter_code
_entity_poly.pdbx_strand_id
1 'polypeptide(L)'
;MYDRDRRDKGYGGERRGGYREDRKVSEIKEVIQKINSLQSLNQLDVKEIAKEGGYAEQVAKSLKDLKTTQLRKLFGEIKENERKLNEKDWKDIEADFYMIRPNLAYAKARRLVPDDFFKLMSVCMSKVDSGSDEQKKENYRRFVQFLEAIVAYHKYHGGD
;
A
#
# COMPACT_ATOMS: atom_id res chain seq x y z
N MET A 1 -51.89 48.41 7.05
CA MET A 1 -51.37 47.89 5.77
C MET A 1 -50.67 46.57 6.06
N TYR A 2 -51.31 45.47 5.64
CA TYR A 2 -50.65 44.17 5.48
C TYR A 2 -49.62 44.30 4.34
N ASP A 3 -48.41 43.74 4.48
CA ASP A 3 -48.11 42.48 3.81
C ASP A 3 -46.75 41.90 4.21
N ARG A 4 -46.73 40.57 4.23
CA ARG A 4 -45.56 39.72 4.48
C ARG A 4 -44.64 39.78 3.28
N ASP A 5 -43.33 39.67 3.50
CA ASP A 5 -42.60 38.67 2.73
C ASP A 5 -41.33 38.17 3.42
N ARG A 6 -41.37 36.86 3.69
CA ARG A 6 -40.22 36.03 4.05
C ARG A 6 -39.33 35.91 2.83
N ARG A 7 -38.02 36.00 3.00
CA ARG A 7 -37.09 35.23 2.17
C ARG A 7 -35.95 34.67 3.01
N ASP A 8 -36.25 33.49 3.54
CA ASP A 8 -35.30 32.43 3.81
C ASP A 8 -34.64 32.01 2.49
N LYS A 9 -33.30 32.01 2.43
CA LYS A 9 -32.51 31.16 1.54
C LYS A 9 -31.15 30.90 2.19
N GLY A 10 -31.09 29.82 2.96
CA GLY A 10 -29.83 29.19 3.34
C GLY A 10 -29.02 28.78 2.11
N TYR A 11 -27.73 29.10 2.13
CA TYR A 11 -26.75 28.51 1.22
C TYR A 11 -25.99 27.43 2.00
N GLY A 12 -26.50 26.20 1.89
CA GLY A 12 -25.74 25.01 2.24
C GLY A 12 -24.63 24.82 1.22
N GLY A 13 -23.38 25.02 1.65
CA GLY A 13 -22.19 24.71 0.86
C GLY A 13 -22.10 23.22 0.55
N GLU A 14 -22.02 22.91 -0.73
CA GLU A 14 -22.02 21.58 -1.32
C GLU A 14 -20.85 20.71 -0.82
N ARG A 15 -21.16 19.61 -0.13
CA ARG A 15 -20.22 18.50 0.12
C ARG A 15 -20.07 17.64 -1.13
N ARG A 16 -19.36 18.13 -2.15
CA ARG A 16 -18.94 17.34 -3.33
C ARG A 16 -17.53 16.78 -3.13
N GLY A 17 -17.37 15.84 -2.20
CA GLY A 17 -16.06 15.22 -1.90
C GLY A 17 -16.07 13.69 -1.78
N GLY A 18 -17.16 13.09 -1.28
CA GLY A 18 -17.15 11.68 -0.83
C GLY A 18 -16.94 10.63 -1.92
N TYR A 19 -17.62 10.74 -3.06
CA TYR A 19 -17.68 9.67 -4.07
C TYR A 19 -16.32 9.22 -4.66
N ARG A 20 -15.36 10.15 -4.80
CA ARG A 20 -14.03 9.83 -5.38
C ARG A 20 -13.10 9.20 -4.36
N GLU A 21 -13.26 9.53 -3.08
CA GLU A 21 -12.45 9.03 -1.99
C GLU A 21 -12.92 7.62 -1.59
N ASP A 22 -14.24 7.41 -1.51
CA ASP A 22 -14.86 6.11 -1.25
C ASP A 22 -14.45 5.04 -2.29
N ARG A 23 -14.38 5.42 -3.58
CA ARG A 23 -13.98 4.52 -4.65
C ARG A 23 -12.52 4.04 -4.52
N LYS A 24 -11.59 4.93 -4.19
CA LYS A 24 -10.18 4.56 -3.99
C LYS A 24 -9.99 3.65 -2.79
N VAL A 25 -10.69 3.96 -1.70
CA VAL A 25 -10.71 3.12 -0.49
C VAL A 25 -11.26 1.73 -0.82
N SER A 26 -12.20 1.59 -1.76
CA SER A 26 -12.63 0.29 -2.29
C SER A 26 -11.51 -0.45 -3.03
N GLU A 27 -10.80 0.23 -3.93
CA GLU A 27 -9.76 -0.38 -4.78
C GLU A 27 -8.61 -0.99 -3.97
N ILE A 28 -8.05 -0.27 -2.97
CA ILE A 28 -6.99 -0.85 -2.12
C ILE A 28 -7.48 -2.03 -1.29
N LYS A 29 -8.74 -2.01 -0.82
CA LYS A 29 -9.31 -3.09 -0.03
C LYS A 29 -9.50 -4.36 -0.85
N GLU A 30 -9.88 -4.24 -2.12
CA GLU A 30 -9.98 -5.37 -3.05
C GLU A 30 -8.61 -6.03 -3.26
N VAL A 31 -7.55 -5.23 -3.44
CA VAL A 31 -6.17 -5.76 -3.53
C VAL A 31 -5.78 -6.48 -2.24
N ILE A 32 -6.06 -5.90 -1.08
CA ILE A 32 -5.79 -6.53 0.23
C ILE A 32 -6.50 -7.88 0.35
N GLN A 33 -7.79 -7.94 0.00
CA GLN A 33 -8.57 -9.18 0.04
C GLN A 33 -7.99 -10.25 -0.90
N LYS A 34 -7.60 -9.84 -2.11
CA LYS A 34 -6.97 -10.73 -3.09
C LYS A 34 -5.69 -11.32 -2.53
N ILE A 35 -4.77 -10.50 -2.02
CA ILE A 35 -3.50 -10.99 -1.44
C ILE A 35 -3.78 -11.89 -0.25
N ASN A 36 -4.76 -11.55 0.60
CA ASN A 36 -5.10 -12.36 1.76
C ASN A 36 -5.62 -13.77 1.39
N SER A 37 -6.27 -13.90 0.23
CA SER A 37 -6.73 -15.20 -0.31
C SER A 37 -5.61 -16.10 -0.85
N LEU A 38 -4.43 -15.55 -1.12
CA LEU A 38 -3.28 -16.32 -1.59
C LEU A 38 -2.68 -17.17 -0.46
N GLN A 39 -2.09 -18.31 -0.79
CA GLN A 39 -1.33 -19.09 0.19
C GLN A 39 0.03 -18.45 0.45
N SER A 40 0.67 -17.95 -0.60
CA SER A 40 2.01 -17.37 -0.59
C SER A 40 2.08 -16.20 -1.57
N LEU A 41 2.96 -15.24 -1.30
CA LEU A 41 2.99 -14.02 -2.11
C LEU A 41 3.50 -14.26 -3.55
N ASN A 42 4.34 -15.28 -3.78
CA ASN A 42 4.83 -15.64 -5.12
C ASN A 42 3.70 -15.99 -6.11
N GLN A 43 2.50 -16.34 -5.64
CA GLN A 43 1.30 -16.60 -6.45
C GLN A 43 0.71 -15.33 -7.10
N LEU A 44 1.11 -14.14 -6.63
CA LEU A 44 0.64 -12.87 -7.17
C LEU A 44 1.33 -12.58 -8.51
N ASP A 45 0.68 -12.89 -9.63
CA ASP A 45 1.26 -12.78 -10.98
C ASP A 45 1.89 -11.40 -11.29
N VAL A 46 3.10 -11.41 -11.86
CA VAL A 46 3.87 -10.17 -12.16
C VAL A 46 3.14 -9.29 -13.17
N LYS A 47 2.46 -9.87 -14.16
CA LYS A 47 1.69 -9.09 -15.15
C LYS A 47 0.52 -8.40 -14.48
N GLU A 48 -0.14 -9.07 -13.53
CA GLU A 48 -1.26 -8.48 -12.78
C GLU A 48 -0.80 -7.37 -11.82
N ILE A 49 0.43 -7.48 -11.29
CA ILE A 49 1.08 -6.40 -10.55
C ILE A 49 1.35 -5.20 -11.48
N ALA A 50 1.97 -5.44 -12.63
CA ALA A 50 2.62 -4.41 -13.43
C ALA A 50 1.71 -3.75 -14.48
N LYS A 51 0.65 -4.41 -14.94
CA LYS A 51 -0.22 -3.87 -16.01
C LYS A 51 -0.90 -2.56 -15.59
N GLU A 52 -1.29 -1.78 -16.60
CA GLU A 52 -2.19 -0.63 -16.38
C GLU A 52 -3.52 -1.11 -15.79
N GLY A 53 -4.00 -0.42 -14.78
CA GLY A 53 -5.13 -0.80 -13.94
C GLY A 53 -4.86 -2.01 -13.03
N GLY A 54 -3.61 -2.50 -12.98
CA GLY A 54 -3.19 -3.63 -12.16
C GLY A 54 -3.13 -3.30 -10.67
N TYR A 55 -2.75 -4.31 -9.87
CA TYR A 55 -2.79 -4.19 -8.41
C TYR A 55 -1.92 -3.07 -7.87
N ALA A 56 -0.72 -2.88 -8.44
CA ALA A 56 0.19 -1.84 -7.98
C ALA A 56 -0.35 -0.44 -8.26
N GLU A 57 -1.00 -0.23 -9.42
CA GLU A 57 -1.56 1.07 -9.78
C GLU A 57 -2.80 1.40 -8.95
N GLN A 58 -3.67 0.42 -8.67
CA GLN A 58 -4.83 0.58 -7.79
C GLN A 58 -4.40 1.02 -6.38
N VAL A 59 -3.37 0.37 -5.84
CA VAL A 59 -2.77 0.76 -4.57
C VAL A 59 -2.19 2.18 -4.67
N ALA A 60 -1.36 2.46 -5.67
CA ALA A 60 -0.72 3.76 -5.84
C ALA A 60 -1.73 4.93 -5.91
N LYS A 61 -2.84 4.77 -6.64
CA LYS A 61 -3.93 5.76 -6.73
C LYS A 61 -4.63 6.02 -5.39
N SER A 62 -4.63 5.02 -4.52
CA SER A 62 -5.21 5.07 -3.18
C SER A 62 -4.27 5.71 -2.14
N LEU A 63 -2.99 5.86 -2.47
CA LEU A 63 -1.95 6.40 -1.59
C LEU A 63 -1.52 7.82 -1.94
N LYS A 64 -2.40 8.65 -2.53
CA LYS A 64 -2.03 10.02 -2.95
C LYS A 64 -1.48 10.88 -1.82
N ASP A 65 -2.00 10.72 -0.60
CA ASP A 65 -1.56 11.52 0.56
C ASP A 65 -0.27 10.99 1.21
N LEU A 66 0.22 9.83 0.76
CA LEU A 66 1.50 9.29 1.21
C LEU A 66 2.64 10.04 0.52
N LYS A 67 3.45 10.73 1.31
CA LYS A 67 4.67 11.38 0.81
C LYS A 67 5.62 10.34 0.22
N THR A 68 6.11 10.60 -0.98
CA THR A 68 7.07 9.75 -1.68
C THR A 68 8.34 9.56 -0.86
N THR A 69 8.74 10.55 -0.06
CA THR A 69 9.87 10.42 0.87
C THR A 69 9.67 9.34 1.93
N GLN A 70 8.45 9.14 2.44
CA GLN A 70 8.14 8.08 3.40
C GLN A 70 8.12 6.72 2.71
N LEU A 71 7.48 6.65 1.53
CA LEU A 71 7.44 5.43 0.72
C LEU A 71 8.86 4.98 0.31
N ARG A 72 9.72 5.90 -0.13
CA ARG A 72 11.12 5.62 -0.49
C ARG A 72 11.95 5.15 0.70
N LYS A 73 11.76 5.72 1.90
CA LYS A 73 12.50 5.29 3.10
C LYS A 73 12.20 3.82 3.43
N LEU A 74 10.92 3.47 3.49
CA LEU A 74 10.47 2.10 3.70
C LEU A 74 10.96 1.16 2.59
N PHE A 75 10.80 1.58 1.34
CA PHE A 75 11.25 0.81 0.19
C PHE A 75 12.77 0.56 0.20
N GLY A 76 13.56 1.55 0.62
CA GLY A 76 15.00 1.42 0.76
C GLY A 76 15.41 0.33 1.74
N GLU A 77 14.80 0.29 2.94
CA GLU A 77 15.04 -0.77 3.93
C GLU A 77 14.74 -2.16 3.36
N ILE A 78 13.63 -2.29 2.64
CA ILE A 78 13.20 -3.54 2.00
C ILE A 78 14.16 -3.97 0.89
N LYS A 79 14.68 -3.02 0.09
CA LYS A 79 15.68 -3.30 -0.96
C LYS A 79 17.04 -3.68 -0.40
N GLU A 80 17.45 -3.10 0.71
CA GLU A 80 18.70 -3.52 1.38
C GLU A 80 18.62 -4.98 1.83
N ASN A 81 17.48 -5.40 2.38
CA ASN A 81 17.25 -6.81 2.73
C ASN A 81 17.23 -7.72 1.48
N GLU A 82 16.66 -7.27 0.36
CA GLU A 82 16.73 -8.03 -0.90
C GLU A 82 18.18 -8.18 -1.37
N ARG A 83 18.99 -7.12 -1.27
CA ARG A 83 20.40 -7.16 -1.64
C ARG A 83 21.17 -8.17 -0.80
N LYS A 84 20.93 -8.20 0.52
CA LYS A 84 21.52 -9.21 1.42
C LYS A 84 21.11 -10.64 1.01
N LEU A 85 19.84 -10.85 0.64
CA LEU A 85 19.34 -12.16 0.18
C LEU A 85 19.99 -12.69 -1.10
N ASN A 86 20.62 -11.83 -1.91
CA ASN A 86 21.34 -12.29 -3.10
C ASN A 86 22.66 -12.99 -2.75
N GLU A 87 23.22 -12.71 -1.57
CA GLU A 87 24.50 -13.24 -1.10
C GLU A 87 24.34 -14.18 0.11
N LYS A 88 23.16 -14.20 0.74
CA LYS A 88 22.90 -14.84 2.04
C LYS A 88 21.59 -15.64 2.07
N ASP A 89 21.33 -16.30 3.21
CA ASP A 89 20.11 -17.07 3.43
C ASP A 89 18.98 -16.27 4.08
N TRP A 90 17.77 -16.84 4.09
CA TRP A 90 16.60 -16.21 4.70
C TRP A 90 16.85 -15.87 6.17
N LYS A 91 17.49 -16.79 6.90
CA LYS A 91 17.84 -16.63 8.31
C LYS A 91 18.69 -15.40 8.61
N ASP A 92 19.50 -14.95 7.65
CA ASP A 92 20.36 -13.78 7.81
C ASP A 92 19.59 -12.46 7.76
N ILE A 93 18.42 -12.45 7.12
CA ILE A 93 17.58 -11.25 6.98
C ILE A 93 16.26 -11.35 7.76
N GLU A 94 15.96 -12.52 8.33
CA GLU A 94 14.67 -12.82 8.96
C GLU A 94 14.37 -11.83 10.09
N ALA A 95 15.37 -11.51 10.92
CA ALA A 95 15.23 -10.51 11.97
C ALA A 95 14.90 -9.12 11.40
N ASP A 96 15.63 -8.69 10.35
CA ASP A 96 15.38 -7.41 9.69
C ASP A 96 13.99 -7.37 9.05
N PHE A 97 13.55 -8.49 8.45
CA PHE A 97 12.22 -8.64 7.89
C PHE A 97 11.12 -8.46 8.95
N TYR A 98 11.24 -9.10 10.11
CA TYR A 98 10.26 -8.93 11.19
C TYR A 98 10.25 -7.50 11.77
N MET A 99 11.38 -6.78 11.72
CA MET A 99 11.48 -5.39 12.16
C MET A 99 10.78 -4.37 11.25
N ILE A 100 10.44 -4.74 10.03
CA ILE A 100 9.62 -3.87 9.15
C ILE A 100 8.26 -3.58 9.78
N ARG A 101 7.65 -4.55 10.48
CA ARG A 101 6.32 -4.40 11.09
C ARG A 101 6.28 -3.35 12.22
N PRO A 102 7.16 -3.36 13.23
CA PRO A 102 7.20 -2.29 14.22
C PRO A 102 7.56 -0.92 13.60
N ASN A 103 8.43 -0.86 12.59
CA ASN A 103 8.74 0.38 11.87
C ASN A 103 7.48 0.97 11.19
N LEU A 104 6.68 0.10 10.54
CA LEU A 104 5.39 0.47 9.96
C LEU A 104 4.37 0.90 11.01
N ALA A 105 4.30 0.21 12.16
CA ALA A 105 3.38 0.55 13.24
C ALA A 105 3.72 1.93 13.83
N TYR A 106 5.00 2.23 13.99
CA TYR A 106 5.47 3.55 14.40
C TYR A 106 5.11 4.63 13.37
N ALA A 107 5.38 4.37 12.08
CA ALA A 107 5.02 5.30 11.01
C ALA A 107 3.50 5.57 10.96
N LYS A 108 2.67 4.53 11.17
CA LYS A 108 1.22 4.65 11.28
C LYS A 108 0.82 5.52 12.48
N ALA A 109 1.38 5.27 13.66
CA ALA A 109 1.09 6.04 14.87
C ALA A 109 1.46 7.52 14.71
N ARG A 110 2.51 7.81 13.94
CA ARG A 110 2.94 9.17 13.56
C ARG A 110 2.12 9.77 12.41
N ARG A 111 1.10 9.07 11.90
CA ARG A 111 0.26 9.45 10.75
C ARG A 111 1.09 9.73 9.49
N LEU A 112 2.22 9.05 9.34
CA LEU A 112 3.10 9.15 8.17
C LEU A 112 2.67 8.22 7.05
N VAL A 113 1.93 7.16 7.37
CA VAL A 113 1.36 6.22 6.41
C VAL A 113 -0.14 6.03 6.67
N PRO A 114 -0.97 5.90 5.63
CA PRO A 114 -2.39 5.58 5.78
C PRO A 114 -2.64 4.20 6.40
N ASP A 115 -3.79 4.05 7.05
CA ASP A 115 -4.24 2.79 7.66
C ASP A 115 -4.30 1.63 6.67
N ASP A 116 -4.79 1.88 5.46
CA ASP A 116 -4.93 0.84 4.45
C ASP A 116 -3.57 0.43 3.85
N PHE A 117 -2.59 1.35 3.81
CA PHE A 117 -1.21 1.00 3.49
C PHE A 117 -0.62 0.07 4.54
N PHE A 118 -0.79 0.39 5.83
CA PHE A 118 -0.33 -0.46 6.93
C PHE A 118 -0.94 -1.87 6.85
N LYS A 119 -2.24 -1.97 6.56
CA LYS A 119 -2.93 -3.26 6.38
C LYS A 119 -2.39 -4.03 5.18
N LEU A 120 -2.24 -3.38 4.02
CA LEU A 120 -1.66 -3.99 2.82
C LEU A 120 -0.28 -4.58 3.12
N MET A 121 0.60 -3.78 3.71
CA MET A 121 1.95 -4.22 4.09
C MET A 121 1.91 -5.40 5.06
N SER A 122 1.04 -5.35 6.08
CA SER A 122 0.90 -6.44 7.06
C SER A 122 0.44 -7.75 6.41
N VAL A 123 -0.51 -7.68 5.46
CA VAL A 123 -0.97 -8.85 4.71
C VAL A 123 0.11 -9.37 3.77
N CYS A 124 0.82 -8.50 3.06
CA CYS A 124 1.95 -8.91 2.24
C CYS A 124 3.02 -9.64 3.07
N MET A 125 3.40 -9.09 4.23
CA MET A 125 4.39 -9.70 5.11
C MET A 125 3.96 -11.09 5.60
N SER A 126 2.68 -11.27 5.97
CA SER A 126 2.22 -12.60 6.39
C SER A 126 2.26 -13.63 5.26
N LYS A 127 2.11 -13.20 4.00
CA LYS A 127 2.26 -14.05 2.80
C LYS A 127 3.71 -14.24 2.36
N VAL A 128 4.63 -13.41 2.85
CA VAL A 128 6.06 -13.65 2.69
C VAL A 128 6.52 -14.77 3.60
N ASP A 129 6.09 -14.73 4.86
CA ASP A 129 6.46 -15.68 5.92
C ASP A 129 5.75 -17.04 5.83
N SER A 130 5.48 -17.52 4.62
CA SER A 130 4.84 -18.81 4.37
C SER A 130 5.80 -19.77 3.67
N GLY A 131 5.89 -21.01 4.17
CA GLY A 131 6.67 -22.08 3.55
C GLY A 131 8.11 -22.23 4.10
N SER A 132 8.96 -22.94 3.35
CA SER A 132 10.39 -23.10 3.64
C SER A 132 11.18 -21.81 3.43
N ASP A 133 12.42 -21.75 3.88
CA ASP A 133 13.30 -20.60 3.68
C ASP A 133 13.46 -20.22 2.20
N GLU A 134 13.55 -21.19 1.30
CA GLU A 134 13.60 -20.96 -0.15
C GLU A 134 12.30 -20.33 -0.66
N GLN A 135 11.15 -20.82 -0.21
CA GLN A 135 9.84 -20.26 -0.57
C GLN A 135 9.70 -18.84 -0.03
N LYS A 136 10.15 -18.57 1.20
CA LYS A 136 10.17 -17.22 1.78
C LYS A 136 11.04 -16.27 0.96
N LYS A 137 12.20 -16.70 0.47
CA LYS A 137 13.04 -15.90 -0.46
C LYS A 137 12.28 -15.54 -1.73
N GLU A 138 11.60 -16.49 -2.36
CA GLU A 138 10.79 -16.23 -3.56
C GLU A 138 9.62 -15.28 -3.28
N ASN A 139 8.93 -15.49 -2.16
CA ASN A 139 7.85 -14.61 -1.74
C ASN A 139 8.36 -13.19 -1.48
N TYR A 140 9.53 -13.06 -0.85
CA TYR A 140 10.17 -11.77 -0.59
C TYR A 140 10.56 -11.06 -1.89
N ARG A 141 11.12 -11.76 -2.88
CA ARG A 141 11.38 -11.17 -4.20
C ARG A 141 10.09 -10.66 -4.85
N ARG A 142 8.99 -11.42 -4.75
CA ARG A 142 7.68 -10.96 -5.26
C ARG A 142 7.14 -9.75 -4.50
N PHE A 143 7.37 -9.70 -3.19
CA PHE A 143 7.05 -8.54 -2.36
C PHE A 143 7.77 -7.28 -2.81
N VAL A 144 9.08 -7.39 -3.06
CA VAL A 144 9.90 -6.28 -3.55
C VAL A 144 9.38 -5.80 -4.91
N GLN A 145 9.15 -6.71 -5.86
CA GLN A 145 8.60 -6.37 -7.18
C GLN A 145 7.25 -5.64 -7.08
N PHE A 146 6.39 -6.06 -6.16
CA PHE A 146 5.10 -5.40 -5.94
C PHE A 146 5.28 -3.97 -5.41
N LEU A 147 6.17 -3.77 -4.44
CA LEU A 147 6.46 -2.44 -3.90
C LEU A 147 7.15 -1.52 -4.91
N GLU A 148 8.07 -2.06 -5.72
CA GLU A 148 8.69 -1.34 -6.84
C GLU A 148 7.63 -0.79 -7.80
N ALA A 149 6.68 -1.64 -8.19
CA ALA A 149 5.59 -1.24 -9.06
C ALA A 149 4.71 -0.17 -8.39
N ILE A 150 4.41 -0.28 -7.09
CA ILE A 150 3.64 0.74 -6.36
C ILE A 150 4.38 2.08 -6.35
N VAL A 151 5.69 2.09 -6.06
CA VAL A 151 6.51 3.31 -6.06
C VAL A 151 6.53 3.95 -7.45
N ALA A 152 6.71 3.15 -8.50
CA ALA A 152 6.72 3.62 -9.88
C ALA A 152 5.36 4.26 -10.25
N TYR A 153 4.25 3.58 -9.98
CA TYR A 153 2.92 4.11 -10.27
C TYR A 153 2.55 5.30 -9.38
N HIS A 154 2.98 5.32 -8.12
CA HIS A 154 2.77 6.46 -7.23
C HIS A 154 3.46 7.71 -7.78
N LYS A 155 4.69 7.56 -8.28
CA LYS A 155 5.39 8.66 -8.97
C LYS A 155 4.71 9.06 -10.28
N TYR A 156 4.26 8.09 -11.08
CA TYR A 156 3.54 8.31 -12.33
C TYR A 156 2.25 9.13 -12.13
N HIS A 157 1.50 8.87 -11.04
CA HIS A 157 0.27 9.59 -10.69
C HIS A 157 0.47 10.92 -9.96
N GLY A 158 1.71 11.43 -9.92
CA GLY A 158 2.05 12.73 -9.35
C GLY A 158 2.27 12.73 -7.84
N GLY A 159 2.75 11.63 -7.26
CA GLY A 159 3.20 11.60 -5.87
C GLY A 159 4.31 12.62 -5.60
N ASP A 160 4.15 13.39 -4.51
CA ASP A 160 5.10 14.38 -3.98
C ASP A 160 6.26 13.73 -3.21
#